data_AF-A0A8J4BAW0-F1
#
_entry.id   AF-A0A8J4BAW0-F1
#
_cell.length_a   1.000
_cell.length_b   1.000
_cell.length_c   1.000
_cell.angle_alpha   90.00
_cell.angle_beta   90.00
_cell.angle_gamma   90.00
#
_symmetry.space_group_name_H-M   'P 1'
#
loop_
_entity.id
_entity.type
_entity.pdbx_description
1 polymer ?
#
loop_
_entity_poly.entity_id
_entity_poly.type
_entity_poly.pdbx_seq_one_letter_code
_entity_poly.pdbx_strand_id
1 'polypeptide(L)'
;MSAAQLRSSTSTPSCSGRTAYKYNYLRHIVPLLQTRVPCRRANASAVLALYNFTDSAEVRIPGQRRNRGQLKKEAREIMDVVRGLTSMTAKQLGAVSHLLPPGTRDAVDIAARLPRSNQGRKRQEGLIAKMLRVQLTEQQMEKLEAAVTVATEHQGIYGDSDVSRLVEIWREGLLEGDQVVSAEVYGYPTAWGPDHQQLRTIVRQCQQALEAERSQGADMQLHMVSAESPSPGFSGSGSNSTDGSDGGDDTEEDLAVVLAEAAFRRGAEGGNAGIRWQRKPKTPELRSRVLIRSLGKMLRPLATRVVQEGSVEG
;
A
#
# COMPACT_ATOMS: atom_id res chain seq x y z
N MET A 1 -18.07 -34.28 -51.07
CA MET A 1 -18.47 -35.38 -50.17
C MET A 1 -17.82 -35.09 -48.83
N SER A 2 -18.44 -34.85 -47.68
CA SER A 2 -19.80 -34.85 -47.12
C SER A 2 -19.73 -33.84 -45.94
N ALA A 3 -20.72 -32.97 -45.71
CA ALA A 3 -21.83 -33.17 -44.75
C ALA A 3 -21.35 -33.82 -43.42
N ALA A 4 -21.56 -33.27 -42.22
CA ALA A 4 -22.82 -32.77 -41.70
C ALA A 4 -22.63 -32.23 -40.26
N GLN A 5 -23.49 -31.26 -39.92
CA GLN A 5 -24.21 -31.05 -38.64
C GLN A 5 -23.59 -31.54 -37.33
N LEU A 6 -23.56 -30.65 -36.33
CA LEU A 6 -24.30 -30.84 -35.07
C LEU A 6 -24.61 -29.46 -34.44
N ARG A 7 -25.90 -29.09 -34.47
CA ARG A 7 -26.48 -27.94 -33.76
C ARG A 7 -26.78 -28.38 -32.33
N SER A 8 -26.20 -27.73 -31.34
CA SER A 8 -26.55 -27.89 -29.93
C SER A 8 -27.61 -26.86 -29.54
N SER A 9 -28.82 -27.38 -29.30
CA SER A 9 -30.00 -26.67 -28.82
C SER A 9 -29.83 -26.23 -27.37
N THR A 10 -29.78 -24.93 -27.10
CA THR A 10 -29.86 -24.41 -25.73
C THR A 10 -31.33 -24.17 -25.35
N SER A 11 -31.82 -25.10 -24.54
CA SER A 11 -33.05 -25.05 -23.76
C SER A 11 -33.14 -23.74 -22.95
N THR A 12 -34.26 -23.03 -23.09
CA THR A 12 -34.60 -21.87 -22.25
C THR A 12 -35.31 -22.37 -20.98
N PRO A 13 -34.82 -22.06 -19.76
CA PRO A 13 -35.56 -22.37 -18.55
C PRO A 13 -36.74 -21.40 -18.37
N SER A 14 -37.94 -21.95 -18.50
CA SER A 14 -39.21 -21.36 -18.11
C SER A 14 -39.31 -21.33 -16.58
N CYS A 15 -39.26 -20.15 -15.96
CA CYS A 15 -39.53 -19.97 -14.53
C CYS A 15 -40.89 -19.30 -14.31
N SER A 16 -41.96 -20.06 -14.54
CA SER A 16 -43.28 -19.78 -13.97
C SER A 16 -43.37 -20.43 -12.59
N GLY A 17 -43.27 -19.63 -11.53
CA GLY A 17 -43.32 -20.14 -10.15
C GLY A 17 -43.67 -19.06 -9.13
N ARG A 18 -44.78 -18.36 -9.35
CA ARG A 18 -45.31 -17.35 -8.42
C ARG A 18 -46.26 -18.05 -7.44
N THR A 19 -45.72 -18.67 -6.40
CA THR A 19 -46.53 -19.23 -5.30
C THR A 19 -46.97 -18.12 -4.35
N ALA A 20 -48.28 -17.87 -4.34
CA ALA A 20 -48.94 -16.98 -3.41
C ALA A 20 -49.09 -17.67 -2.05
N TYR A 21 -48.18 -17.39 -1.10
CA TYR A 21 -48.41 -17.74 0.30
C TYR A 21 -49.41 -16.74 0.90
N LYS A 22 -50.69 -17.14 0.90
CA LYS A 22 -51.73 -16.56 1.75
C LYS A 22 -51.45 -16.93 3.20
N TYR A 23 -50.79 -16.05 3.95
CA TYR A 23 -50.86 -16.10 5.41
C TYR A 23 -52.03 -15.23 5.88
N ASN A 24 -53.14 -15.92 6.18
CA ASN A 24 -54.23 -15.41 7.00
C ASN A 24 -53.71 -15.27 8.44
N TYR A 25 -53.34 -14.05 8.83
CA TYR A 25 -53.32 -13.69 10.26
C TYR A 25 -54.56 -12.86 10.57
N LEU A 26 -55.42 -13.50 11.34
CA LEU A 26 -56.63 -12.95 11.93
C LEU A 26 -56.29 -11.71 12.76
N ARG A 27 -57.14 -10.71 12.53
CA ARG A 27 -57.15 -9.38 13.08
C ARG A 27 -57.57 -9.41 14.56
N HIS A 28 -56.71 -8.92 15.44
CA HIS A 28 -57.17 -8.18 16.63
C HIS A 28 -56.86 -6.70 16.39
N ILE A 29 -57.82 -6.01 15.77
CA ILE A 29 -57.81 -4.56 15.62
C ILE A 29 -58.28 -3.98 16.95
N VAL A 30 -57.36 -3.42 17.72
CA VAL A 30 -57.68 -2.50 18.81
C VAL A 30 -58.07 -1.17 18.16
N PRO A 31 -59.24 -0.58 18.47
CA PRO A 31 -59.62 0.73 17.95
C PRO A 31 -58.79 1.80 18.65
N LEU A 32 -57.62 2.12 18.10
CA LEU A 32 -56.88 3.32 18.47
C LEU A 32 -57.62 4.52 17.87
N LEU A 33 -58.14 5.35 18.77
CA LEU A 33 -58.69 6.67 18.49
C LEU A 33 -57.76 7.43 17.54
N GLN A 34 -58.22 7.56 16.29
CA GLN A 34 -57.57 8.31 15.24
C GLN A 34 -57.68 9.80 15.57
N THR A 35 -56.76 10.32 16.37
CA THR A 35 -56.50 11.76 16.39
C THR A 35 -55.98 12.12 15.01
N ARG A 36 -56.88 12.68 14.18
CA ARG A 36 -56.53 13.27 12.90
C ARG A 36 -55.58 14.43 13.16
N VAL A 37 -54.28 14.15 13.17
CA VAL A 37 -53.27 15.20 13.08
C VAL A 37 -53.46 15.85 11.72
N PRO A 38 -53.78 17.15 11.65
CA PRO A 38 -53.93 17.83 10.38
C PRO A 38 -52.60 17.73 9.64
N CYS A 39 -52.59 17.03 8.51
CA CYS A 39 -51.50 17.02 7.56
C CYS A 39 -51.31 18.45 7.04
N ARG A 40 -50.54 19.26 7.77
CA ARG A 40 -50.02 20.53 7.27
C ARG A 40 -49.20 20.21 6.04
N ARG A 41 -49.80 20.39 4.85
CA ARG A 41 -49.11 20.67 3.60
C ARG A 41 -48.40 22.02 3.75
N ALA A 42 -47.38 22.07 4.59
CA ALA A 42 -46.50 23.21 4.72
C ALA A 42 -45.11 22.75 4.29
N ASN A 43 -44.58 23.42 3.27
CA ASN A 43 -43.16 23.48 2.92
C ASN A 43 -42.60 22.36 2.02
N ALA A 44 -43.32 21.99 0.96
CA ALA A 44 -42.71 21.29 -0.19
C ALA A 44 -41.71 22.17 -0.97
N SER A 45 -41.60 23.47 -0.64
CA SER A 45 -40.69 24.42 -1.30
C SER A 45 -39.23 24.34 -0.81
N ALA A 46 -38.94 23.70 0.33
CA ALA A 46 -37.59 23.69 0.91
C ALA A 46 -36.74 22.46 0.48
N VAL A 47 -37.37 21.38 0.01
CA VAL A 47 -36.66 20.15 -0.38
C VAL A 47 -36.11 20.26 -1.82
N LEU A 48 -36.62 21.19 -2.62
CA LEU A 48 -36.11 21.48 -3.98
C LEU A 48 -34.78 22.26 -3.99
N ALA A 49 -34.33 22.81 -2.86
CA ALA A 49 -33.08 23.58 -2.77
C ALA A 49 -31.82 22.72 -2.60
N LEU A 50 -31.95 21.39 -2.44
CA LEU A 50 -30.80 20.48 -2.27
C LEU A 50 -30.26 19.91 -3.59
N TYR A 51 -30.86 20.28 -4.73
CA TYR A 51 -30.41 19.92 -6.07
C TYR A 51 -30.11 21.19 -6.88
N ASN A 52 -29.20 22.03 -6.37
CA ASN A 52 -28.59 23.09 -7.18
C ASN A 52 -27.74 22.44 -8.28
N PHE A 53 -28.33 22.25 -9.47
CA PHE A 53 -27.61 21.93 -10.71
C PHE A 53 -26.53 22.96 -11.06
N THR A 54 -26.55 24.11 -10.38
CA THR A 54 -25.61 25.23 -10.49
C THR A 54 -24.36 25.07 -9.63
N ASP A 55 -24.39 24.28 -8.54
CA ASP A 55 -23.24 24.12 -7.63
C ASP A 55 -22.20 23.11 -8.15
N SER A 56 -22.39 22.58 -9.36
CA SER A 56 -21.29 21.95 -10.09
C SER A 56 -20.36 23.06 -10.54
N ALA A 57 -19.32 23.39 -9.77
CA ALA A 57 -18.35 24.45 -10.06
C ALA A 57 -17.63 24.33 -11.43
N GLU A 58 -17.90 23.27 -12.20
CA GLU A 58 -17.52 23.17 -13.60
C GLU A 58 -18.22 24.25 -14.43
N VAL A 59 -17.48 25.30 -14.75
CA VAL A 59 -17.85 26.33 -15.72
C VAL A 59 -18.27 25.64 -17.02
N ARG A 60 -19.58 25.62 -17.29
CA ARG A 60 -20.09 25.06 -18.54
C ARG A 60 -19.66 25.99 -19.68
N ILE A 61 -18.72 25.53 -20.51
CA ILE A 61 -18.39 26.20 -21.76
C ILE A 61 -19.58 26.02 -22.70
N PRO A 62 -20.34 27.10 -23.03
CA PRO A 62 -21.49 26.99 -23.91
C PRO A 62 -21.07 26.39 -25.26
N GLY A 63 -21.77 25.34 -25.71
CA GLY A 63 -21.47 24.66 -26.98
C GLY A 63 -20.59 23.40 -26.87
N GLN A 64 -19.88 23.19 -25.76
CA GLN A 64 -19.11 21.96 -25.56
C GLN A 64 -20.01 20.82 -25.06
N ARG A 65 -20.18 19.78 -25.88
CA ARG A 65 -20.90 18.57 -25.45
C ARG A 65 -20.03 17.81 -24.44
N ARG A 66 -20.54 17.62 -23.22
CA ARG A 66 -19.91 16.74 -22.23
C ARG A 66 -19.74 15.34 -22.81
N ASN A 67 -18.52 14.81 -22.74
CA ASN A 67 -18.25 13.44 -23.14
C ASN A 67 -18.79 12.47 -22.07
N ARG A 68 -20.05 12.05 -22.25
CA ARG A 68 -20.75 11.12 -21.34
C ARG A 68 -19.98 9.81 -21.15
N GLY A 69 -19.16 9.41 -22.12
CA GLY A 69 -18.32 8.21 -22.04
C GLY A 69 -17.21 8.34 -21.00
N GLN A 70 -16.48 9.46 -21.02
CA GLN A 70 -15.39 9.76 -20.09
C GLN A 70 -15.87 9.86 -18.64
N LEU A 71 -16.92 10.65 -18.39
CA LEU A 71 -17.51 10.76 -17.04
C LEU A 71 -17.99 9.41 -16.46
N LYS A 72 -18.46 8.50 -17.32
CA LYS A 72 -18.87 7.14 -16.91
C LYS A 72 -17.67 6.22 -16.68
N LYS A 73 -16.52 6.50 -17.28
CA LYS A 73 -15.26 5.77 -17.08
C LYS A 73 -14.64 6.20 -15.75
N GLU A 74 -14.46 7.50 -15.55
CA GLU A 74 -13.96 8.09 -14.28
C GLU A 74 -14.81 7.65 -13.08
N ALA A 75 -16.14 7.70 -13.20
CA ALA A 75 -17.02 7.24 -12.13
C ALA A 75 -16.89 5.73 -11.82
N ARG A 76 -16.47 4.92 -12.79
CA ARG A 76 -16.19 3.49 -12.57
C ARG A 76 -14.84 3.30 -11.89
N GLU A 77 -13.81 4.02 -12.33
CA GLU A 77 -12.46 4.00 -11.74
C GLU A 77 -12.51 4.37 -10.26
N ILE A 78 -13.16 5.49 -9.91
CA ILE A 78 -13.34 5.89 -8.51
C ILE A 78 -14.08 4.83 -7.69
N MET A 79 -15.13 4.21 -8.26
CA MET A 79 -15.87 3.15 -7.57
C MET A 79 -15.03 1.88 -7.37
N ASP A 80 -14.12 1.57 -8.29
CA ASP A 80 -13.22 0.43 -8.16
C ASP A 80 -12.15 0.69 -7.09
N VAL A 81 -11.62 1.92 -6.99
CA VAL A 81 -10.79 2.36 -5.85
C VAL A 81 -11.54 2.19 -4.53
N VAL A 82 -12.78 2.69 -4.44
CA VAL A 82 -13.59 2.57 -3.22
C VAL A 82 -13.81 1.12 -2.83
N ARG A 83 -14.08 0.23 -3.79
CA ARG A 83 -14.21 -1.21 -3.53
C ARG A 83 -12.90 -1.79 -3.00
N GLY A 84 -11.78 -1.40 -3.59
CA GLY A 84 -10.43 -1.72 -3.12
C GLY A 84 -10.23 -1.31 -1.67
N LEU A 85 -10.51 -0.05 -1.32
CA LEU A 85 -10.43 0.48 0.04
C LEU A 85 -11.26 -0.34 1.03
N THR A 86 -12.51 -0.69 0.68
CA THR A 86 -13.37 -1.51 1.56
C THR A 86 -12.90 -2.95 1.73
N SER A 87 -11.96 -3.41 0.91
CA SER A 87 -11.36 -4.75 1.00
C SER A 87 -10.02 -4.77 1.75
N MET A 88 -9.44 -3.60 2.05
CA MET A 88 -8.18 -3.48 2.78
C MET A 88 -8.33 -3.83 4.25
N THR A 89 -7.25 -4.30 4.85
CA THR A 89 -7.16 -4.51 6.30
C THR A 89 -7.05 -3.18 7.04
N ALA A 90 -7.45 -3.15 8.32
CA ALA A 90 -7.34 -1.95 9.16
C ALA A 90 -5.91 -1.38 9.25
N LYS A 91 -4.88 -2.23 9.15
CA LYS A 91 -3.48 -1.81 9.13
C LYS A 91 -3.12 -1.09 7.83
N GLN A 92 -3.56 -1.64 6.70
CA GLN A 92 -3.36 -1.02 5.39
C GLN A 92 -4.12 0.30 5.28
N LEU A 93 -5.37 0.35 5.78
CA LEU A 93 -6.14 1.61 5.87
C LEU A 93 -5.46 2.65 6.76
N GLY A 94 -4.81 2.23 7.86
CA GLY A 94 -4.00 3.12 8.69
C GLY A 94 -2.84 3.75 7.92
N ALA A 95 -2.16 2.98 7.06
CA ALA A 95 -1.04 3.47 6.25
C ALA A 95 -1.45 4.46 5.15
N VAL A 96 -2.71 4.42 4.72
CA VAL A 96 -3.28 5.31 3.68
C VAL A 96 -4.09 6.46 4.28
N SER A 97 -4.26 6.47 5.60
CA SER A 97 -5.19 7.40 6.28
C SER A 97 -4.86 8.88 6.10
N HIS A 98 -3.62 9.24 5.80
CA HIS A 98 -3.21 10.62 5.52
C HIS A 98 -3.60 11.10 4.12
N LEU A 99 -3.78 10.18 3.16
CA LEU A 99 -4.27 10.47 1.81
C LEU A 99 -5.81 10.60 1.77
N LEU A 100 -6.50 10.16 2.82
CA LEU A 100 -7.95 10.16 2.88
C LEU A 100 -8.47 11.47 3.49
N PRO A 101 -9.53 12.05 2.91
CA PRO A 101 -10.18 13.21 3.49
C PRO A 101 -10.83 12.88 4.85
N PRO A 102 -11.04 13.87 5.73
CA PRO A 102 -11.57 13.65 7.07
C PRO A 102 -12.95 12.97 7.02
N GLY A 103 -13.15 11.98 7.89
CA GLY A 103 -14.38 11.18 7.95
C GLY A 103 -14.50 10.08 6.89
N THR A 104 -13.67 10.09 5.83
CA THR A 104 -13.69 9.05 4.79
C THR A 104 -13.30 7.69 5.36
N ARG A 105 -12.32 7.66 6.26
CA ARG A 105 -11.88 6.43 6.93
C ARG A 105 -13.03 5.75 7.69
N ASP A 106 -13.78 6.50 8.48
CA ASP A 106 -14.91 5.96 9.24
C ASP A 106 -16.01 5.45 8.30
N ALA A 107 -16.25 6.17 7.20
CA ALA A 107 -17.19 5.75 6.17
C ALA A 107 -16.78 4.42 5.51
N VAL A 108 -15.48 4.23 5.23
CA VAL A 108 -14.91 2.98 4.70
C VAL A 108 -15.06 1.85 5.71
N ASP A 109 -14.77 2.10 7.00
CA ASP A 109 -14.92 1.09 8.06
C ASP A 109 -16.38 0.63 8.20
N ILE A 110 -17.35 1.55 8.09
CA ILE A 110 -18.79 1.20 8.06
C ILE A 110 -19.12 0.34 6.83
N ALA A 111 -18.63 0.73 5.64
CA ALA A 111 -18.88 -0.02 4.41
C ALA A 111 -18.26 -1.43 4.46
N ALA A 112 -17.05 -1.56 5.00
CA ALA A 112 -16.32 -2.82 5.12
C ALA A 112 -17.02 -3.83 6.04
N ARG A 113 -17.71 -3.35 7.10
CA ARG A 113 -18.50 -4.20 8.01
C ARG A 113 -19.78 -4.74 7.36
N LEU A 114 -20.28 -4.10 6.31
CA LEU A 114 -21.53 -4.51 5.65
C LEU A 114 -21.28 -5.61 4.61
N PRO A 115 -22.18 -6.60 4.49
CA PRO A 115 -22.03 -7.66 3.49
C PRO A 115 -22.12 -7.09 2.07
N ARG A 116 -21.38 -7.67 1.13
CA ARG A 116 -21.26 -7.16 -0.26
C ARG A 116 -22.60 -7.07 -1.02
N SER A 117 -23.56 -7.92 -0.67
CA SER A 117 -24.91 -7.91 -1.26
C SER A 117 -25.83 -6.81 -0.70
N ASN A 118 -25.45 -6.15 0.40
CA ASN A 118 -26.28 -5.18 1.10
C ASN A 118 -26.43 -3.87 0.30
N GLN A 119 -27.67 -3.39 0.13
CA GLN A 119 -27.95 -2.10 -0.49
C GLN A 119 -27.38 -0.92 0.31
N GLY A 120 -27.33 -1.03 1.64
CA GLY A 120 -26.68 -0.06 2.51
C GLY A 120 -25.19 0.09 2.21
N ARG A 121 -24.48 -1.01 1.91
CA ARG A 121 -23.07 -0.96 1.49
C ARG A 121 -22.91 -0.17 0.20
N LYS A 122 -23.74 -0.45 -0.82
CA LYS A 122 -23.70 0.27 -2.11
C LYS A 122 -23.94 1.78 -1.93
N ARG A 123 -24.85 2.16 -1.02
CA ARG A 123 -25.09 3.57 -0.68
C ARG A 123 -23.87 4.20 0.00
N GLN A 124 -23.24 3.48 0.92
CA GLN A 124 -22.04 3.94 1.61
C GLN A 124 -20.84 4.08 0.66
N GLU A 125 -20.60 3.11 -0.22
CA GLU A 125 -19.59 3.19 -1.29
C GLU A 125 -19.84 4.40 -2.19
N GLY A 126 -21.10 4.68 -2.55
CA GLY A 126 -21.45 5.87 -3.32
C GLY A 126 -21.20 7.19 -2.59
N LEU A 127 -21.40 7.23 -1.27
CA LEU A 127 -21.05 8.39 -0.44
C LEU A 127 -19.53 8.60 -0.41
N ILE A 128 -18.75 7.54 -0.20
CA ILE A 128 -17.28 7.59 -0.22
C ILE A 128 -16.79 8.09 -1.58
N ALA A 129 -17.30 7.53 -2.68
CA ALA A 129 -16.94 7.97 -4.04
C ALA A 129 -17.23 9.46 -4.25
N LYS A 130 -18.35 9.96 -3.72
CA LYS A 130 -18.68 11.40 -3.76
C LYS A 130 -17.67 12.24 -2.95
N MET A 131 -17.29 11.79 -1.75
CA MET A 131 -16.28 12.47 -0.93
C MET A 131 -14.93 12.52 -1.65
N LEU A 132 -14.49 11.39 -2.21
CA LEU A 132 -13.21 11.30 -2.89
C LEU A 132 -13.14 12.24 -4.10
N ARG A 133 -14.19 12.26 -4.93
CA ARG A 133 -14.27 13.13 -6.11
C ARG A 133 -14.26 14.63 -5.78
N VAL A 134 -14.78 15.01 -4.61
CA VAL A 134 -14.91 16.42 -4.21
C VAL A 134 -13.64 16.93 -3.53
N GLN A 135 -12.94 16.07 -2.80
CA GLN A 135 -11.90 16.50 -1.86
C GLN A 135 -10.48 16.08 -2.25
N LEU A 136 -10.29 15.08 -3.13
CA LEU A 136 -8.95 14.69 -3.59
C LEU A 136 -8.58 15.37 -4.89
N THR A 137 -7.30 15.70 -5.02
CA THR A 137 -6.67 16.04 -6.29
C THR A 137 -6.39 14.79 -7.13
N GLU A 138 -6.17 14.96 -8.44
CA GLU A 138 -5.88 13.84 -9.35
C GLU A 138 -4.62 13.07 -8.90
N GLN A 139 -3.57 13.77 -8.47
CA GLN A 139 -2.33 13.15 -7.96
C GLN A 139 -2.56 12.32 -6.70
N GLN A 140 -3.43 12.78 -5.79
CA GLN A 140 -3.79 11.99 -4.61
C GLN A 140 -4.62 10.76 -4.99
N MET A 141 -5.47 10.86 -6.01
CA MET A 141 -6.22 9.72 -6.54
C MET A 141 -5.29 8.65 -7.11
N GLU A 142 -4.27 9.05 -7.88
CA GLU A 142 -3.26 8.12 -8.43
C GLU A 142 -2.48 7.39 -7.32
N LYS A 143 -2.08 8.11 -6.26
CA LYS A 143 -1.43 7.49 -5.09
C LYS A 143 -2.37 6.50 -4.38
N LEU A 144 -3.64 6.85 -4.28
CA LEU A 144 -4.67 6.00 -3.66
C LEU A 144 -4.91 4.73 -4.49
N GLU A 145 -4.95 4.86 -5.82
CA GLU A 145 -5.02 3.74 -6.76
C GLU A 145 -3.82 2.81 -6.60
N ALA A 146 -2.59 3.36 -6.57
CA ALA A 146 -1.38 2.57 -6.34
C ALA A 146 -1.43 1.84 -4.99
N ALA A 147 -1.92 2.50 -3.93
CA ALA A 147 -2.07 1.90 -2.62
C ALA A 147 -3.07 0.73 -2.61
N VAL A 148 -4.19 0.88 -3.32
CA VAL A 148 -5.19 -0.19 -3.50
C VAL A 148 -4.57 -1.36 -4.26
N THR A 149 -3.86 -1.11 -5.36
CA THR A 149 -3.21 -2.16 -6.17
C THR A 149 -2.22 -2.97 -5.34
N VAL A 150 -1.33 -2.29 -4.57
CA VAL A 150 -0.36 -2.97 -3.67
C VAL A 150 -1.08 -3.82 -2.62
N ALA A 151 -2.18 -3.32 -2.06
CA ALA A 151 -2.94 -4.05 -1.06
C ALA A 151 -3.65 -5.27 -1.63
N THR A 152 -4.19 -5.19 -2.86
CA THR A 152 -4.91 -6.28 -3.51
C THR A 152 -4.00 -7.34 -4.11
N GLU A 153 -2.86 -6.95 -4.69
CA GLU A 153 -1.97 -7.87 -5.42
C GLU A 153 -0.89 -8.49 -4.51
N HIS A 154 -0.24 -7.67 -3.69
CA HIS A 154 0.93 -8.10 -2.91
C HIS A 154 0.61 -8.39 -1.45
N GLN A 155 -0.63 -8.11 -1.00
CA GLN A 155 -1.00 -8.11 0.42
C GLN A 155 -0.07 -7.23 1.29
N GLY A 156 0.61 -6.27 0.66
CA GLY A 156 1.61 -5.41 1.28
C GLY A 156 0.98 -4.23 2.04
N ILE A 157 1.82 -3.53 2.79
CA ILE A 157 1.48 -2.21 3.35
C ILE A 157 2.05 -1.18 2.38
N TYR A 158 1.19 -0.32 1.83
CA TYR A 158 1.61 0.78 0.97
C TYR A 158 2.55 1.73 1.75
N GLY A 159 3.70 2.02 1.17
CA GLY A 159 4.62 3.05 1.66
C GLY A 159 4.58 4.23 0.72
N ASP A 160 4.08 5.36 1.19
CA ASP A 160 4.08 6.61 0.43
C ASP A 160 5.53 7.01 0.10
N SER A 161 5.82 7.16 -1.20
CA SER A 161 7.16 7.48 -1.71
C SER A 161 7.61 8.85 -1.23
N ASP A 162 6.70 9.82 -1.13
CA ASP A 162 7.05 11.20 -0.77
C ASP A 162 7.40 11.29 0.71
N VAL A 163 6.62 10.61 1.55
CA VAL A 163 6.92 10.46 2.98
C VAL A 163 8.25 9.72 3.16
N SER A 164 8.48 8.65 2.39
CA SER A 164 9.72 7.87 2.51
C SER A 164 10.94 8.70 2.12
N ARG A 165 10.85 9.45 1.01
CA ARG A 165 11.91 10.35 0.55
C ARG A 165 12.17 11.49 1.54
N LEU A 166 11.13 12.10 2.09
CA LEU A 166 11.28 13.17 3.09
C LEU A 166 11.97 12.65 4.37
N VAL A 167 11.59 11.45 4.83
CA VAL A 167 12.24 10.80 5.97
C VAL A 167 13.72 10.51 5.68
N GLU A 168 14.06 10.10 4.47
CA GLU A 168 15.45 9.86 4.06
C GLU A 168 16.28 11.14 4.09
N ILE A 169 15.77 12.23 3.50
CA ILE A 169 16.41 13.56 3.51
C ILE A 169 16.63 14.03 4.94
N TRP A 170 15.60 13.98 5.78
CA TRP A 170 15.74 14.41 7.18
C TRP A 170 16.71 13.54 7.97
N ARG A 171 16.67 12.23 7.75
CA ARG A 171 17.59 11.29 8.41
C ARG A 171 19.04 11.58 8.03
N GLU A 172 19.32 11.80 6.75
CA GLU A 172 20.67 12.09 6.27
C GLU A 172 21.15 13.45 6.77
N GLY A 173 20.35 14.50 6.61
CA GLY A 173 20.70 15.83 7.12
C GLY A 173 20.93 15.87 8.64
N LEU A 174 20.12 15.14 9.43
CA LEU A 174 20.33 15.04 10.88
C LEU A 174 21.61 14.28 11.25
N LEU A 175 22.00 13.26 10.49
CA LEU A 175 23.24 12.51 10.75
C LEU A 175 24.47 13.30 10.35
N GLU A 176 24.40 14.08 9.27
CA GLU A 176 25.45 14.98 8.81
C GLU A 176 25.59 16.24 9.68
N GLY A 177 24.56 16.57 10.48
CA GLY A 177 24.55 17.76 11.32
C GLY A 177 24.16 19.03 10.58
N ASP A 178 23.39 18.91 9.50
CA ASP A 178 22.85 20.04 8.74
C ASP A 178 21.92 20.88 9.63
N GLN A 179 22.29 22.16 9.81
CA GLN A 179 21.56 23.12 10.64
C GLN A 179 20.19 23.48 10.05
N VAL A 180 20.04 23.43 8.71
CA VAL A 180 18.78 23.76 8.05
C VAL A 180 17.75 22.68 8.31
N VAL A 181 18.12 21.42 8.06
CA VAL A 181 17.24 20.26 8.31
C VAL A 181 16.91 20.13 9.79
N SER A 182 17.88 20.36 10.68
CA SER A 182 17.60 20.32 12.11
C SER A 182 16.69 21.47 12.57
N ALA A 183 16.87 22.69 12.07
CA ALA A 183 15.95 23.80 12.35
C ALA A 183 14.53 23.50 11.84
N GLU A 184 14.39 22.89 10.66
CA GLU A 184 13.11 22.48 10.11
C GLU A 184 12.44 21.42 11.01
N VAL A 185 13.13 20.31 11.28
CA VAL A 185 12.57 19.18 12.05
C VAL A 185 12.23 19.59 13.49
N TYR A 186 13.07 20.39 14.15
CA TYR A 186 12.81 20.85 15.51
C TYR A 186 11.88 22.07 15.59
N GLY A 187 11.59 22.71 14.45
CA GLY A 187 10.68 23.85 14.36
C GLY A 187 9.21 23.47 14.40
N TYR A 188 8.87 22.22 14.06
CA TYR A 188 7.49 21.75 14.09
C TYR A 188 6.91 21.64 15.52
N PRO A 189 5.60 21.82 15.69
CA PRO A 189 4.94 21.70 16.99
C PRO A 189 5.15 20.32 17.63
N THR A 190 5.37 20.29 18.95
CA THR A 190 5.52 19.05 19.73
C THR A 190 4.29 18.13 19.68
N ALA A 191 3.12 18.67 19.33
CA ALA A 191 1.91 17.89 19.13
C ALA A 191 1.94 17.00 17.86
N TRP A 192 2.82 17.30 16.90
CA TRP A 192 2.87 16.60 15.61
C TRP A 192 3.92 15.49 15.58
N GLY A 193 4.90 15.55 16.49
CA GLY A 193 6.11 14.77 16.40
C GLY A 193 6.49 14.02 17.68
N PRO A 194 7.51 13.16 17.59
CA PRO A 194 8.14 12.54 18.74
C PRO A 194 8.81 13.61 19.64
N ASP A 195 9.07 13.24 20.90
CA ASP A 195 9.81 14.09 21.82
C ASP A 195 11.19 14.47 21.23
N HIS A 196 11.42 15.79 21.07
CA HIS A 196 12.64 16.34 20.49
C HIS A 196 13.89 15.89 21.26
N GLN A 197 13.79 15.66 22.58
CA GLN A 197 14.92 15.17 23.38
C GLN A 197 15.27 13.73 23.05
N GLN A 198 14.27 12.88 22.83
CA GLN A 198 14.48 11.50 22.39
C GLN A 198 15.10 11.46 21.00
N LEU A 199 14.62 12.32 20.09
CA LEU A 199 15.16 12.45 18.74
C LEU A 199 16.66 12.81 18.77
N ARG A 200 17.03 13.87 19.53
CA ARG A 200 18.44 14.28 19.71
C ARG A 200 19.31 13.17 20.29
N THR A 201 18.78 12.43 21.26
CA THR A 201 19.49 11.32 21.90
C THR A 201 19.78 10.21 20.91
N ILE A 202 18.80 9.82 20.10
CA ILE A 202 18.98 8.77 19.08
C ILE A 202 19.92 9.23 17.97
N VAL A 203 19.82 10.48 17.51
CA VAL A 203 20.76 11.03 16.51
C VAL A 203 22.20 10.96 17.02
N ARG A 204 22.45 11.39 18.26
CA ARG A 204 23.79 11.29 18.88
C ARG A 204 24.28 9.84 18.96
N GLN A 205 23.40 8.91 19.36
CA GLN A 205 23.74 7.48 19.42
C GLN A 205 24.04 6.90 18.03
N CYS A 206 23.30 7.31 16.99
CA CYS A 206 23.58 6.92 15.61
C CYS A 206 24.95 7.42 15.15
N GLN A 207 25.27 8.69 15.39
CA GLN A 207 26.56 9.29 15.02
C GLN A 207 27.71 8.56 15.72
N GLN A 208 27.62 8.33 17.03
CA GLN A 208 28.62 7.57 17.79
C GLN A 208 28.78 6.13 17.28
N ALA A 209 27.68 5.45 16.92
CA ALA A 209 27.73 4.10 16.37
C ALA A 209 28.40 4.05 14.98
N LEU A 210 28.10 5.02 14.11
CA LEU A 210 28.72 5.14 12.80
C LEU A 210 30.22 5.45 12.89
N GLU A 211 30.61 6.31 13.81
CA GLU A 211 32.00 6.67 14.05
C GLU A 211 32.79 5.46 14.59
N ALA A 212 32.22 4.72 15.54
CA ALA A 212 32.80 3.48 16.06
C ALA A 212 32.95 2.39 14.97
N GLU A 213 31.95 2.22 14.10
CA GLU A 213 32.02 1.28 12.97
C GLU A 213 33.09 1.71 11.95
N ARG A 214 33.26 3.02 11.73
CA ARG A 214 34.32 3.56 10.85
C ARG A 214 35.71 3.28 11.41
N SER A 215 35.91 3.46 12.73
CA SER A 215 37.16 3.13 13.41
C SER A 215 37.45 1.63 13.36
N GLN A 216 36.46 0.78 13.66
CA GLN A 216 36.61 -0.69 13.59
C GLN A 216 36.95 -1.18 12.18
N GLY A 217 36.32 -0.59 11.15
CA GLY A 217 36.62 -0.91 9.76
C GLY A 217 38.04 -0.52 9.36
N ALA A 218 38.54 0.61 9.85
CA ALA A 218 39.92 1.05 9.62
C ALA A 218 40.93 0.12 10.29
N ASP A 219 40.68 -0.31 11.54
CA ASP A 219 41.55 -1.23 12.27
C ASP A 219 41.61 -2.62 11.59
N MET A 220 40.48 -3.13 11.09
CA MET A 220 40.46 -4.39 10.34
C MET A 220 41.25 -4.30 9.03
N GLN A 221 41.18 -3.17 8.30
CA GLN A 221 41.98 -2.98 7.09
C GLN A 221 43.47 -2.93 7.39
N LEU A 222 43.89 -2.24 8.45
CA LEU A 222 45.31 -2.22 8.87
C LEU A 222 45.82 -3.61 9.26
N HIS A 223 45.00 -4.39 9.96
CA HIS A 223 45.37 -5.76 10.33
C HIS A 223 45.41 -6.71 9.12
N MET A 224 44.54 -6.53 8.13
CA MET A 224 44.55 -7.34 6.90
C MET A 224 45.78 -7.06 6.04
N VAL A 225 46.16 -5.78 5.86
CA VAL A 225 47.38 -5.39 5.12
C VAL A 225 48.65 -5.87 5.83
N SER A 226 48.66 -5.90 7.17
CA SER A 226 49.81 -6.39 7.95
C SER A 226 49.99 -7.91 7.88
N ALA A 227 48.91 -8.67 7.68
CA ALA A 227 48.96 -10.13 7.54
C ALA A 227 49.42 -10.59 6.14
N GLU A 228 49.37 -9.71 5.14
CA GLU A 228 49.76 -10.01 3.75
C GLU A 228 51.19 -9.59 3.41
N SER A 229 52.00 -9.23 4.41
CA SER A 229 53.45 -9.13 4.24
C SER A 229 54.05 -10.56 4.23
N PRO A 230 54.43 -11.11 3.06
CA PRO A 230 54.98 -12.47 3.01
C PRO A 230 56.30 -12.49 3.76
N SER A 231 56.42 -13.38 4.74
CA SER A 231 57.72 -13.75 5.31
C SER A 231 58.68 -14.13 4.16
N PRO A 232 59.81 -13.42 3.99
CA PRO A 232 60.80 -13.79 3.00
C PRO A 232 61.56 -15.02 3.52
N GLY A 233 61.14 -16.22 3.12
CA GLY A 233 61.91 -17.42 3.45
C GLY A 233 61.18 -18.76 3.35
N PHE A 234 60.73 -19.15 2.16
CA PHE A 234 60.66 -20.58 1.84
C PHE A 234 60.86 -20.82 0.34
N SER A 235 62.11 -21.05 -0.04
CA SER A 235 62.50 -21.62 -1.34
C SER A 235 62.05 -23.08 -1.39
N GLY A 236 60.80 -23.30 -1.81
CA GLY A 236 60.27 -24.61 -2.17
C GLY A 236 60.24 -24.76 -3.70
N SER A 237 61.34 -25.24 -4.26
CA SER A 237 61.44 -25.70 -5.65
C SER A 237 60.41 -26.80 -5.92
N GLY A 238 59.50 -26.56 -6.87
CA GLY A 238 58.48 -27.53 -7.28
C GLY A 238 57.99 -27.22 -8.68
N SER A 239 58.74 -27.69 -9.67
CA SER A 239 58.34 -27.64 -11.08
C SER A 239 57.06 -28.44 -11.29
N ASN A 240 56.08 -27.91 -12.00
CA ASN A 240 55.29 -28.77 -12.89
C ASN A 240 54.79 -28.00 -14.10
N SER A 241 55.29 -28.43 -15.25
CA SER A 241 54.82 -28.09 -16.58
C SER A 241 53.38 -28.57 -16.79
N THR A 242 52.57 -27.76 -17.46
CA THR A 242 51.38 -28.16 -18.23
C THR A 242 51.08 -26.92 -19.09
N ASP A 243 51.70 -26.78 -20.25
CA ASP A 243 51.39 -27.43 -21.55
C ASP A 243 49.94 -27.23 -21.99
N GLY A 244 49.79 -26.70 -23.20
CA GLY A 244 48.62 -25.95 -23.65
C GLY A 244 47.46 -26.78 -24.22
N SER A 245 46.32 -26.10 -24.33
CA SER A 245 45.16 -26.34 -25.22
C SER A 245 44.28 -25.11 -25.05
N ASP A 246 44.16 -24.16 -25.97
CA ASP A 246 43.65 -24.23 -27.35
C ASP A 246 42.33 -25.01 -27.49
N GLY A 247 41.23 -24.27 -27.66
CA GLY A 247 39.96 -24.71 -28.24
C GLY A 247 38.96 -25.43 -27.32
N GLY A 248 37.91 -24.72 -26.90
CA GLY A 248 36.67 -25.31 -26.35
C GLY A 248 35.78 -24.23 -25.74
N ASP A 249 34.85 -23.64 -26.50
CA ASP A 249 33.44 -24.03 -26.59
C ASP A 249 32.62 -23.47 -25.40
N ASP A 250 32.05 -22.28 -25.62
CA ASP A 250 31.24 -21.47 -24.67
C ASP A 250 29.87 -22.10 -24.33
N THR A 251 29.77 -23.43 -24.25
CA THR A 251 28.49 -24.14 -24.05
C THR A 251 28.39 -24.97 -22.76
N GLU A 252 29.47 -25.12 -21.98
CA GLU A 252 29.43 -25.87 -20.71
C GLU A 252 28.91 -25.06 -19.51
N GLU A 253 29.02 -23.73 -19.51
CA GLU A 253 28.52 -22.90 -18.39
C GLU A 253 26.97 -22.91 -18.29
N ASP A 254 26.27 -23.03 -19.43
CA ASP A 254 24.81 -23.13 -19.46
C ASP A 254 24.30 -24.50 -18.97
N LEU A 255 25.05 -25.59 -19.20
CA LEU A 255 24.68 -26.93 -18.73
C LEU A 255 24.82 -27.07 -17.21
N ALA A 256 25.80 -26.40 -16.59
CA ALA A 256 25.95 -26.37 -15.14
C ALA A 256 24.78 -25.63 -14.46
N VAL A 257 24.28 -24.55 -15.06
CA VAL A 257 23.10 -23.81 -14.58
C VAL A 257 21.83 -24.65 -14.74
N VAL A 258 21.66 -25.34 -15.88
CA VAL A 258 20.48 -26.19 -16.13
C VAL A 258 20.48 -27.45 -15.24
N LEU A 259 21.63 -28.05 -14.96
CA LEU A 259 21.74 -29.18 -14.02
C LEU A 259 21.51 -28.75 -12.57
N ALA A 260 21.98 -27.56 -12.18
CA ALA A 260 21.66 -26.99 -10.87
C ALA A 260 20.16 -26.70 -10.72
N GLU A 261 19.50 -26.17 -11.76
CA GLU A 261 18.05 -25.93 -11.74
C GLU A 261 17.22 -27.22 -11.76
N ALA A 262 17.67 -28.26 -12.48
CA ALA A 262 17.02 -29.56 -12.48
C ALA A 262 17.11 -30.29 -11.12
N ALA A 263 18.21 -30.10 -10.38
CA ALA A 263 18.36 -30.64 -9.03
C ALA A 263 17.36 -30.03 -8.03
N PHE A 264 16.96 -28.76 -8.20
CA PHE A 264 15.95 -28.13 -7.34
C PHE A 264 14.53 -28.65 -7.60
N ARG A 265 14.21 -29.11 -8.81
CA ARG A 265 12.84 -29.56 -9.15
C ARG A 265 12.55 -31.01 -8.77
N ARG A 266 13.56 -31.86 -8.55
CA ARG A 266 13.36 -33.30 -8.28
C ARG A 266 13.10 -33.66 -6.81
N GLY A 267 13.09 -32.69 -5.90
CA GLY A 267 12.90 -32.91 -4.46
C GLY A 267 11.49 -32.64 -3.91
N ALA A 268 10.50 -32.27 -4.75
CA ALA A 268 9.20 -31.79 -4.27
C ALA A 268 8.12 -32.88 -4.07
N GLU A 269 8.37 -34.13 -4.46
CA GLU A 269 7.38 -35.21 -4.38
C GLU A 269 7.86 -36.32 -3.44
N GLY A 270 7.88 -36.05 -2.13
CA GLY A 270 8.11 -37.11 -1.16
C GLY A 270 8.43 -36.62 0.24
N GLY A 271 7.45 -36.73 1.14
CA GLY A 271 7.72 -36.80 2.58
C GLY A 271 7.65 -35.45 3.31
N ASN A 272 6.48 -35.22 3.90
CA ASN A 272 6.27 -34.29 5.02
C ASN A 272 7.02 -34.80 6.28
N ALA A 273 8.35 -34.78 6.24
CA ALA A 273 9.23 -35.16 7.34
C ALA A 273 10.07 -33.93 7.73
N GLY A 274 9.47 -33.07 8.56
CA GLY A 274 10.17 -32.19 9.51
C GLY A 274 11.51 -31.59 9.05
N ILE A 275 11.52 -30.85 7.93
CA ILE A 275 12.65 -29.96 7.60
C ILE A 275 12.65 -28.84 8.64
N ARG A 276 13.30 -29.14 9.76
CA ARG A 276 13.68 -28.20 10.81
C ARG A 276 14.68 -27.25 10.15
N TRP A 277 14.16 -26.22 9.47
CA TRP A 277 14.92 -25.14 8.85
C TRP A 277 16.02 -24.73 9.82
N GLN A 278 17.25 -25.21 9.56
CA GLN A 278 18.43 -24.78 10.29
C GLN A 278 18.58 -23.31 9.91
N ARG A 279 18.06 -22.44 10.79
CA ARG A 279 18.18 -20.99 10.64
C ARG A 279 19.67 -20.72 10.55
N LYS A 280 20.15 -20.36 9.35
CA LYS A 280 21.51 -19.87 9.15
C LYS A 280 21.83 -18.89 10.28
N PRO A 281 22.99 -19.00 10.95
CA PRO A 281 23.34 -18.10 12.04
C PRO A 281 23.23 -16.67 11.52
N LYS A 282 22.32 -15.88 12.11
CA LYS A 282 22.14 -14.48 11.73
C LYS A 282 23.47 -13.78 11.98
N THR A 283 24.07 -13.23 10.93
CA THR A 283 25.20 -12.31 11.10
C THR A 283 24.76 -11.21 12.06
N PRO A 284 25.60 -10.84 13.05
CA PRO A 284 25.26 -9.80 13.99
C PRO A 284 24.95 -8.52 13.21
N GLU A 285 23.71 -8.05 13.33
CA GLU A 285 23.31 -6.83 12.63
C GLU A 285 24.06 -5.65 13.24
N LEU A 286 24.69 -4.84 12.39
CA LEU A 286 25.40 -3.64 12.82
C LEU A 286 24.47 -2.75 13.67
N ARG A 287 24.96 -2.32 14.83
CA ARG A 287 24.17 -1.54 15.79
C ARG A 287 23.67 -0.24 15.15
N SER A 288 24.47 0.37 14.28
CA SER A 288 24.08 1.56 13.51
C SER A 288 22.78 1.34 12.73
N ARG A 289 22.62 0.20 12.06
CA ARG A 289 21.44 -0.09 11.22
C ARG A 289 20.15 -0.18 12.03
N VAL A 290 20.22 -0.71 13.25
CA VAL A 290 19.05 -0.78 14.15
C VAL A 290 18.63 0.63 14.57
N LEU A 291 19.60 1.46 14.95
CA LEU A 291 19.35 2.85 15.37
C LEU A 291 18.84 3.71 14.22
N ILE A 292 19.39 3.58 13.01
CA ILE A 292 18.95 4.28 11.79
C ILE A 292 17.49 3.91 11.45
N ARG A 293 17.11 2.63 11.59
CA ARG A 293 15.70 2.21 11.42
C ARG A 293 14.80 2.79 12.51
N SER A 294 15.29 2.89 13.74
CA SER A 294 14.56 3.53 14.85
C SER A 294 14.32 5.01 14.57
N LEU A 295 15.35 5.72 14.12
CA LEU A 295 15.29 7.13 13.72
C LEU A 295 14.24 7.35 12.62
N GLY A 296 14.27 6.54 11.55
CA GLY A 296 13.29 6.63 10.48
C GLY A 296 11.85 6.37 10.94
N LYS A 297 11.64 5.46 11.91
CA LYS A 297 10.31 5.22 12.51
C LYS A 297 9.80 6.41 13.31
N MET A 298 10.68 7.11 14.02
CA MET A 298 10.32 8.31 14.78
C MET A 298 10.01 9.51 13.89
N LEU A 299 10.74 9.65 12.78
CA LEU A 299 10.55 10.75 11.83
C LEU A 299 9.30 10.58 10.95
N ARG A 300 8.87 9.34 10.71
CA ARG A 300 7.76 9.05 9.80
C ARG A 300 6.44 9.75 10.14
N PRO A 301 5.93 9.75 11.39
CA PRO A 301 4.70 10.47 11.73
C PRO A 301 4.78 11.96 11.41
N LEU A 302 5.93 12.59 11.68
CA LEU A 302 6.17 14.00 11.37
C LEU A 302 6.14 14.23 9.85
N ALA A 303 6.87 13.42 9.09
CA ALA A 303 6.91 13.52 7.63
C ALA A 303 5.53 13.31 7.00
N THR A 304 4.73 12.37 7.51
CA THR A 304 3.36 12.16 7.06
C THR A 304 2.48 13.39 7.26
N ARG A 305 2.64 14.11 8.38
CA ARG A 305 1.90 15.36 8.63
C ARG A 305 2.33 16.48 7.71
N VAL A 306 3.63 16.67 7.51
CA VAL A 306 4.17 17.70 6.61
C VAL A 306 3.67 17.50 5.18
N VAL A 307 3.69 16.25 4.68
CA VAL A 307 3.14 15.92 3.36
C VAL A 307 1.63 16.17 3.30
N GLN A 308 0.90 15.90 4.39
CA GLN A 308 -0.53 16.13 4.47
C GLN A 308 -0.87 17.64 4.41
N GLU A 309 -0.13 18.49 5.13
CA GLU A 309 -0.37 19.93 5.16
C GLU A 309 0.08 20.62 3.86
N GLY A 310 1.23 20.22 3.30
CA GLY A 310 1.69 20.72 2.01
C GLY A 310 0.74 20.39 0.85
N SER A 311 -0.11 19.36 1.00
CA SER A 311 -1.15 19.03 0.02
C SER A 311 -2.41 19.91 0.12
N VAL A 312 -2.61 20.65 1.21
CA VAL A 312 -3.78 21.52 1.41
C VAL A 312 -3.54 22.93 0.88
N GLU A 313 -2.27 23.35 0.81
CA GLU A 313 -1.90 24.71 0.39
C GLU A 313 -1.74 24.90 -1.13
N GLY A 314 -1.71 23.82 -1.91
CA GLY A 314 -1.59 23.83 -3.37
C GLY A 314 -2.91 23.61 -4.09
#